data_AF-A0A7G7Z452-F1
#
_entry.id   AF-A0A7G7Z452-F1
#
_cell.length_a   1.000
_cell.length_b   1.000
_cell.length_c   1.000
_cell.angle_alpha   90.00
_cell.angle_beta   90.00
_cell.angle_gamma   90.00
#
_symmetry.space_group_name_H-M   'P 1'
#
loop_
_entity.id
_entity.type
_entity.pdbx_description
1 polymer ?
#
loop_
_entity_poly.entity_id
_entity_poly.type
_entity_poly.pdbx_seq_one_letter_code
_entity_poly.pdbx_strand_id
1 'polypeptide(L)'
;MSRTQLEMLADLAREARDQAGIALAQERQGEQQTTAQLNSLKRYRAEYAERLQLAMRDGIDPATMYNYQQFLGSLDAALERARHTLAAQQKRVEKRQQHWQQEQRKLSSYDTLTSRRLVEEHRRLERYEQKTNDDLVTSRLARQRNETPQ
;
A
#
# COMPACT_ATOMS: atom_id res chain seq x y z
N MET A 1 -17.12 26.43 -9.51
CA MET A 1 -16.86 25.65 -8.28
C MET A 1 -15.36 25.74 -8.00
N SER A 2 -14.91 26.55 -7.05
CA SER A 2 -13.48 26.61 -6.71
C SER A 2 -13.11 25.39 -5.88
N ARG A 3 -12.10 24.64 -6.31
CA ARG A 3 -11.55 23.50 -5.59
C ARG A 3 -11.11 23.97 -4.20
N THR A 4 -11.63 23.35 -3.16
CA THR A 4 -11.27 23.76 -1.79
C THR A 4 -9.85 23.28 -1.46
N GLN A 5 -9.17 23.98 -0.55
CA GLN A 5 -7.83 23.56 -0.10
C GLN A 5 -7.84 22.14 0.50
N LEU A 6 -8.95 21.72 1.11
CA LEU A 6 -9.13 20.35 1.63
C LEU A 6 -9.19 19.30 0.51
N GLU A 7 -9.89 19.59 -0.58
CA GLU A 7 -9.92 18.70 -1.76
C GLU A 7 -8.53 18.54 -2.36
N MET A 8 -7.77 19.63 -2.51
CA MET A 8 -6.37 19.56 -2.96
C MET A 8 -5.51 18.68 -2.04
N LEU A 9 -5.65 18.82 -0.71
CA LEU A 9 -4.92 18.00 0.25
C LEU A 9 -5.32 16.52 0.19
N ALA A 10 -6.60 16.22 -0.04
CA ALA A 10 -7.09 14.86 -0.23
C ALA A 10 -6.49 14.24 -1.50
N ASP A 11 -6.43 14.99 -2.59
CA ASP A 11 -5.87 14.53 -3.86
C ASP A 11 -4.36 14.27 -3.76
N LEU A 12 -3.61 15.18 -3.12
CA LEU A 12 -2.19 14.97 -2.83
C LEU A 12 -1.95 13.74 -1.94
N ALA A 13 -2.80 13.52 -0.94
CA ALA A 13 -2.71 12.33 -0.08
C ALA A 13 -3.03 11.04 -0.86
N ARG A 14 -3.96 11.10 -1.83
CA ARG A 14 -4.27 9.97 -2.71
C ARG A 14 -3.09 9.61 -3.60
N GLU A 15 -2.49 10.62 -4.25
CA GLU A 15 -1.28 10.43 -5.05
C GLU A 15 -0.14 9.85 -4.21
N ALA A 16 0.10 10.38 -3.00
CA ALA A 16 1.13 9.86 -2.09
C ALA A 16 0.88 8.39 -1.69
N ARG A 17 -0.37 8.06 -1.35
CA ARG A 17 -0.78 6.68 -1.03
C ARG A 17 -0.55 5.74 -2.22
N ASP A 18 -0.89 6.16 -3.43
CA ASP A 18 -0.76 5.33 -4.62
C ASP A 18 0.71 5.11 -4.98
N GLN A 19 1.55 6.14 -4.88
CA GLN A 19 3.00 6.00 -5.03
C GLN A 19 3.61 5.07 -3.97
N ALA A 20 3.18 5.19 -2.71
CA ALA A 20 3.59 4.26 -1.66
C ALA A 20 3.15 2.82 -1.96
N GLY A 21 1.98 2.63 -2.59
CA GLY A 21 1.45 1.34 -3.01
C GLY A 21 2.28 0.70 -4.13
N ILE A 22 2.68 1.48 -5.14
CA ILE A 22 3.57 1.03 -6.22
C ILE A 22 4.92 0.60 -5.64
N ALA A 23 5.52 1.41 -4.76
CA ALA A 23 6.79 1.08 -4.11
C ALA A 23 6.69 -0.19 -3.25
N LEU A 24 5.59 -0.39 -2.52
CA LEU A 24 5.35 -1.61 -1.75
C LEU A 24 5.24 -2.85 -2.67
N ALA A 25 4.54 -2.73 -3.80
CA ALA A 25 4.41 -3.81 -4.76
C ALA A 25 5.77 -4.22 -5.34
N GLN A 26 6.62 -3.25 -5.67
CA GLN A 26 7.99 -3.50 -6.15
C GLN A 26 8.85 -4.25 -5.13
N GLU A 27 8.83 -3.85 -3.85
CA GLU A 27 9.58 -4.56 -2.81
C GLU A 27 9.06 -5.98 -2.60
N ARG A 28 7.74 -6.19 -2.63
CA ARG A 28 7.13 -7.54 -2.54
C ARG A 28 7.52 -8.43 -3.73
N GLN A 29 7.59 -7.87 -4.93
CA GLN A 29 8.06 -8.61 -6.11
C GLN A 29 9.53 -9.04 -5.93
N GLY A 30 10.39 -8.15 -5.42
CA GLY A 30 11.79 -8.49 -5.12
C GLY A 30 11.94 -9.57 -4.04
N GLU A 31 11.11 -9.53 -3.01
CA GLU A 31 11.02 -10.57 -1.97
C GLU A 31 10.64 -11.93 -2.55
N GLN A 32 9.62 -11.96 -3.42
CA GLN A 32 9.17 -13.18 -4.09
C GLN A 32 10.26 -13.78 -4.99
N GLN A 33 10.98 -12.95 -5.76
CA GLN A 33 12.09 -13.39 -6.60
C GLN A 33 13.22 -14.02 -5.78
N THR A 34 13.59 -13.39 -4.66
CA THR A 34 14.66 -13.88 -3.78
C THR A 34 14.25 -15.17 -3.08
N THR A 35 12.98 -15.27 -2.68
CA THR A 35 12.40 -16.50 -2.13
C THR A 35 12.45 -17.64 -3.15
N ALA A 36 12.09 -17.37 -4.42
CA ALA A 36 12.16 -18.35 -5.49
C ALA A 36 13.61 -18.81 -5.77
N GLN A 37 14.57 -17.88 -5.77
CA GLN A 37 15.99 -18.20 -5.91
C GLN A 37 16.49 -19.08 -4.75
N LEU A 38 16.13 -18.74 -3.51
CA LEU A 38 16.50 -19.49 -2.33
C LEU A 38 15.93 -20.92 -2.36
N ASN A 39 14.68 -21.08 -2.78
CA ASN A 39 14.05 -22.39 -2.95
C ASN A 39 14.74 -23.21 -4.04
N SER A 40 15.12 -22.57 -5.14
CA SER A 40 15.86 -23.22 -6.23
C SER A 40 17.23 -23.71 -5.75
N LEU A 41 17.97 -22.87 -5.02
CA LEU A 41 19.26 -23.26 -4.43
C LEU A 41 19.12 -24.43 -3.44
N LYS A 42 18.07 -24.45 -2.62
CA LYS A 42 17.80 -25.57 -1.70
C LYS A 42 17.57 -26.87 -2.45
N ARG A 43 16.76 -26.84 -3.52
CA ARG A 43 16.48 -28.00 -4.36
C ARG A 43 17.76 -28.49 -5.04
N TYR A 44 18.50 -27.60 -5.70
CA TYR A 44 19.77 -27.95 -6.34
C TYR A 44 20.76 -28.57 -5.37
N ARG A 45 20.89 -28.01 -4.16
CA ARG A 45 21.76 -28.57 -3.12
C ARG A 45 21.35 -29.99 -2.74
N ALA A 46 20.05 -30.24 -2.54
CA ALA A 46 19.54 -31.56 -2.17
C ALA A 46 19.82 -32.60 -3.27
N GLU A 47 19.49 -32.27 -4.52
CA GLU A 47 19.79 -33.12 -5.68
C GLU A 47 21.29 -33.40 -5.80
N TYR A 48 22.13 -32.39 -5.56
CA TYR A 48 23.58 -32.55 -5.67
C TYR A 48 24.17 -33.40 -4.54
N ALA A 49 23.64 -33.27 -3.32
CA ALA A 49 24.03 -34.11 -2.19
C ALA A 49 23.64 -35.58 -2.40
N GLU A 50 22.47 -35.84 -2.98
CA GLU A 50 22.03 -37.19 -3.34
C GLU A 50 22.95 -37.83 -4.39
N ARG A 51 23.34 -37.06 -5.43
CA ARG A 51 24.31 -37.53 -6.43
C ARG A 51 25.66 -37.89 -5.82
N LEU A 52 26.16 -37.09 -4.88
CA LEU A 52 27.39 -37.42 -4.14
C LEU A 52 27.22 -38.72 -3.35
N GLN A 53 26.09 -38.90 -2.65
CA GLN A 53 25.82 -40.11 -1.88
C GLN A 53 25.80 -41.36 -2.76
N LEU A 54 25.22 -41.28 -3.97
CA LEU A 54 25.26 -42.38 -4.95
C LEU A 54 26.68 -42.65 -5.44
N ALA A 55 27.41 -41.61 -5.84
CA ALA A 55 28.80 -41.75 -6.31
C ALA A 55 29.72 -42.34 -5.23
N MET A 56 29.50 -42.01 -3.96
CA MET A 56 30.23 -42.60 -2.83
C MET A 56 29.95 -44.10 -2.67
N ARG A 57 28.73 -44.56 -2.96
CA ARG A 57 28.36 -45.99 -2.91
C ARG A 57 29.02 -46.77 -4.04
N ASP A 58 29.11 -46.16 -5.22
CA ASP A 58 29.67 -46.81 -6.43
C ASP A 58 31.21 -46.78 -6.47
N GLY A 59 31.85 -46.06 -5.54
CA GLY A 59 33.28 -45.84 -5.52
C GLY A 59 33.65 -44.59 -6.31
N ILE A 60 33.99 -43.51 -5.59
CA ILE A 60 34.37 -42.20 -6.14
C ILE A 60 35.86 -41.97 -5.92
N ASP A 61 36.56 -41.39 -6.91
CA ASP A 61 37.95 -41.01 -6.70
C ASP A 61 38.07 -39.77 -5.78
N PRO A 62 39.19 -39.61 -5.05
CA PRO A 62 39.36 -38.51 -4.11
C PRO A 62 39.25 -37.11 -4.71
N ALA A 63 39.67 -36.90 -5.97
CA ALA A 63 39.61 -35.59 -6.60
C ALA A 63 38.16 -35.21 -6.95
N THR A 64 37.38 -36.16 -7.46
CA THR A 64 35.94 -35.93 -7.70
C THR A 64 35.22 -35.66 -6.38
N MET A 65 35.48 -36.44 -5.33
CA MET A 65 34.91 -36.20 -4.00
C MET A 65 35.21 -34.78 -3.48
N TYR A 66 36.45 -34.33 -3.62
CA TYR A 66 36.85 -32.98 -3.23
C TYR A 66 36.09 -31.90 -4.02
N ASN A 67 35.96 -32.05 -5.34
CA ASN A 67 35.21 -31.12 -6.18
C ASN A 67 33.73 -31.01 -5.77
N TYR A 68 33.09 -32.15 -5.46
CA TYR A 68 31.72 -32.18 -4.94
C TYR A 68 31.59 -31.40 -3.63
N GLN A 69 32.51 -31.62 -2.69
CA GLN A 69 32.50 -30.91 -1.40
C GLN A 69 32.70 -29.41 -1.56
N GLN A 70 33.61 -28.98 -2.44
CA GLN A 70 33.82 -27.55 -2.74
C GLN A 70 32.56 -26.91 -3.32
N PHE A 71 31.90 -27.58 -4.27
CA PHE A 71 30.67 -27.05 -4.86
C PHE A 71 29.52 -26.99 -3.83
N LEU A 72 29.35 -28.02 -3.00
CA LEU A 72 28.37 -27.99 -1.90
C LEU A 72 28.64 -26.83 -0.93
N GLY A 73 29.91 -26.60 -0.56
CA GLY A 73 30.31 -25.45 0.25
C GLY A 73 29.96 -24.11 -0.41
N SER A 74 30.14 -24.00 -1.74
CA SER A 74 29.75 -22.81 -2.50
C SER A 74 28.23 -22.57 -2.51
N LEU A 75 27.43 -23.64 -2.60
CA LEU A 75 25.97 -23.59 -2.51
C LEU A 75 25.51 -23.20 -1.11
N ASP A 76 26.15 -23.72 -0.06
CA ASP A 76 25.87 -23.35 1.32
C ASP A 76 26.15 -21.86 1.56
N ALA A 77 27.29 -21.37 1.09
CA ALA A 77 27.60 -19.94 1.17
C ALA A 77 26.59 -19.08 0.38
N ALA A 78 26.13 -19.54 -0.79
CA ALA A 78 25.11 -18.84 -1.56
C ALA A 78 23.74 -18.84 -0.87
N LEU A 79 23.36 -19.95 -0.22
CA LEU A 79 22.13 -20.05 0.56
C LEU A 79 22.12 -19.09 1.74
N GLU A 80 23.22 -18.98 2.47
CA GLU A 80 23.33 -18.02 3.58
C GLU A 80 23.22 -16.57 3.08
N ARG A 81 23.90 -16.23 1.99
CA ARG A 81 23.74 -14.91 1.35
C ARG A 81 22.29 -14.64 0.96
N ALA A 82 21.61 -15.60 0.33
CA ALA A 82 20.21 -15.46 -0.07
C ALA A 82 19.27 -15.28 1.15
N ARG A 83 19.53 -15.99 2.26
CA ARG A 83 18.78 -15.84 3.51
C ARG A 83 18.93 -14.44 4.10
N HIS A 84 20.15 -13.92 4.15
CA HIS A 84 20.40 -12.55 4.61
C HIS A 84 19.71 -11.51 3.73
N THR A 85 19.80 -11.66 2.41
CA THR A 85 19.11 -10.77 1.46
C THR A 85 17.59 -10.82 1.65
N LEU A 86 17.01 -12.01 1.82
CA LEU A 86 15.57 -12.17 2.05
C LEU A 86 15.13 -11.50 3.34
N ALA A 87 15.87 -11.70 4.44
CA ALA A 87 15.58 -11.03 5.71
C ALA A 87 15.65 -9.50 5.60
N ALA A 88 16.60 -8.97 4.82
CA ALA A 88 16.69 -7.54 4.56
C ALA A 88 15.52 -7.02 3.69
N GLN A 89 15.06 -7.81 2.71
CA GLN A 89 13.88 -7.49 1.89
C GLN A 89 12.60 -7.50 2.71
N GLN A 90 12.40 -8.49 3.58
CA GLN A 90 11.27 -8.55 4.50
C GLN A 90 11.14 -7.29 5.34
N LYS A 91 12.25 -6.83 5.92
CA LYS A 91 12.27 -5.55 6.67
C LYS A 91 11.92 -4.34 5.80
N ARG A 92 12.34 -4.32 4.52
CA ARG A 92 11.97 -3.25 3.59
C ARG A 92 10.48 -3.29 3.24
N VAL A 93 9.92 -4.47 2.97
CA VAL A 93 8.49 -4.67 2.73
C VAL A 93 7.67 -4.17 3.92
N GLU A 94 8.05 -4.56 5.15
CA GLU A 94 7.39 -4.08 6.38
C GLU A 94 7.42 -2.56 6.49
N LYS A 95 8.60 -1.94 6.29
CA LYS A 95 8.74 -0.48 6.33
C LYS A 95 7.88 0.23 5.28
N ARG A 96 7.85 -0.29 4.03
CA ARG A 96 6.99 0.26 2.97
C ARG A 96 5.51 0.08 3.28
N GLN A 97 5.14 -1.06 3.87
CA GLN A 97 3.77 -1.32 4.27
C GLN A 97 3.30 -0.36 5.35
N GLN A 98 4.14 -0.08 6.36
CA GLN A 98 3.84 0.92 7.38
C GLN A 98 3.67 2.32 6.77
N HIS A 99 4.56 2.71 5.85
CA HIS A 99 4.44 4.00 5.14
C HIS A 99 3.14 4.10 4.34
N TRP A 100 2.81 3.07 3.56
CA TRP A 100 1.55 3.04 2.81
C TRP A 100 0.32 3.13 3.73
N GLN A 101 0.33 2.43 4.88
CA GLN A 101 -0.75 2.53 5.87
C GLN A 101 -0.87 3.94 6.46
N GLN A 102 0.26 4.64 6.65
CA GLN A 102 0.25 6.02 7.14
C GLN A 102 -0.38 6.98 6.13
N GLU A 103 0.00 6.87 4.85
CA GLU A 103 -0.61 7.68 3.78
C GLU A 103 -2.11 7.35 3.61
N GLN A 104 -2.49 6.08 3.72
CA GLN A 104 -3.89 5.67 3.71
C GLN A 104 -4.69 6.30 4.86
N ARG A 105 -4.15 6.34 6.08
CA ARG A 105 -4.80 7.00 7.24
C ARG A 105 -4.93 8.51 7.02
N LYS A 106 -3.92 9.14 6.43
CA LYS A 106 -3.92 10.57 6.11
C LYS A 106 -5.01 10.89 5.08
N LEU A 107 -5.11 10.11 4.01
CA LEU A 107 -6.18 10.22 3.01
C LEU A 107 -7.56 10.09 3.65
N SER A 108 -7.79 9.04 4.45
CA SER A 108 -9.08 8.83 5.12
C SER A 108 -9.46 9.99 6.06
N SER A 109 -8.46 10.64 6.67
CA SER A 109 -8.69 11.82 7.50
C SER A 109 -9.17 13.01 6.67
N TYR A 110 -8.55 13.26 5.51
CA TYR A 110 -9.02 14.32 4.60
C TYR A 110 -10.38 14.02 4.00
N ASP A 111 -10.65 12.79 3.57
CA ASP A 111 -11.96 12.39 3.05
C ASP A 111 -13.07 12.63 4.09
N THR A 112 -12.79 12.31 5.35
CA THR A 112 -13.72 12.57 6.46
C THR A 112 -13.98 14.07 6.65
N LEU A 113 -12.93 14.90 6.61
CA LEU A 113 -13.08 16.36 6.75
C LEU A 113 -13.83 16.98 5.58
N THR A 114 -13.54 16.54 4.35
CA THR A 114 -14.23 16.98 3.13
C THR A 114 -15.71 16.62 3.19
N SER A 115 -16.04 15.38 3.56
CA SER A 115 -17.43 14.93 3.73
C SER A 115 -18.19 15.77 4.76
N ARG A 116 -17.59 16.03 5.93
CA ARG A 116 -18.20 16.89 6.97
C ARG A 116 -18.45 18.30 6.46
N ARG A 117 -17.50 18.88 5.73
CA ARG A 117 -17.65 20.22 5.16
C ARG A 117 -18.80 20.30 4.16
N LEU A 118 -18.93 19.30 3.29
CA LEU A 118 -20.05 19.22 2.34
C LEU A 118 -21.40 19.20 3.08
N VAL A 119 -21.52 18.40 4.14
CA VAL A 119 -22.74 18.34 4.96
C VAL A 119 -23.06 19.69 5.60
N GLU A 120 -22.07 20.40 6.14
CA GLU A 120 -22.29 21.72 6.76
C GLU A 120 -22.65 22.80 5.74
N GLU A 121 -22.06 22.78 4.54
CA GLU A 121 -22.45 23.70 3.45
C GLU A 121 -23.89 23.43 2.99
N HIS A 122 -24.29 22.16 2.83
CA HIS A 122 -25.68 21.82 2.51
C HIS A 122 -26.65 22.34 3.57
N ARG A 123 -26.37 22.09 4.86
CA ARG A 123 -27.19 22.62 5.97
C ARG A 123 -27.27 24.15 5.98
N ARG A 124 -26.18 24.83 5.60
CA ARG A 124 -26.16 26.29 5.51
C ARG A 124 -27.04 26.80 4.37
N LEU A 125 -26.98 26.15 3.20
CA LEU A 125 -27.81 26.48 2.05
C LEU A 125 -29.30 26.26 2.36
N GLU A 126 -29.66 25.12 2.95
CA GLU A 126 -31.03 24.81 3.38
C GLU A 126 -31.58 25.89 4.34
N ARG A 127 -30.80 26.30 5.34
CA ARG A 127 -31.20 27.38 6.27
C ARG A 127 -31.37 28.73 5.57
N TYR A 128 -30.51 29.04 4.59
CA TYR A 128 -30.59 30.28 3.83
C TYR A 128 -31.83 30.31 2.92
N GLU A 129 -32.12 29.19 2.24
CA GLU A 129 -33.31 29.03 1.41
C GLU A 129 -34.59 29.12 2.24
N GLN A 130 -34.64 28.45 3.39
CA GLN A 130 -35.77 28.54 4.33
C GLN A 130 -36.03 29.99 4.75
N LYS A 131 -34.99 30.69 5.22
CA LYS A 131 -35.11 32.10 5.63
C LYS A 131 -35.61 32.99 4.49
N THR A 132 -35.06 32.82 3.28
CA THR A 132 -35.46 33.61 2.11
C THR A 132 -36.92 33.36 1.75
N ASN A 133 -37.39 32.12 1.84
CA ASN A 133 -38.80 31.76 1.62
C ASN A 133 -39.71 32.39 2.69
N ASP A 134 -39.31 32.32 3.97
CA ASP A 134 -40.08 32.91 5.07
C ASP A 134 -40.21 34.45 4.93
N ASP A 135 -39.13 35.12 4.52
CA ASP A 135 -39.13 36.58 4.24
C ASP A 135 -40.05 36.93 3.06
N LEU A 136 -40.07 36.11 2.00
CA LEU A 136 -40.96 36.28 0.85
C LEU A 136 -42.43 36.05 1.21
N VAL A 137 -42.73 35.04 2.02
CA VAL A 137 -44.10 34.78 2.51
C VAL A 137 -44.57 35.93 3.39
N THR A 138 -43.74 36.36 4.34
CA THR A 138 -44.06 37.46 5.27
C THR A 138 -44.30 38.77 4.53
N SER A 139 -43.46 39.12 3.56
CA SER A 139 -43.61 40.34 2.76
C SER A 139 -44.87 40.32 1.87
N ARG A 140 -45.23 39.16 1.30
CA ARG A 140 -46.50 39.00 0.56
C ARG A 140 -47.72 39.19 1.46
N LEU A 141 -47.74 38.57 2.63
CA LEU A 141 -48.83 38.71 3.60
C LEU A 141 -48.98 40.16 4.09
N ALA A 142 -47.86 40.85 4.33
CA ALA A 142 -47.87 42.26 4.72
C ALA A 142 -48.47 43.16 3.63
N ARG A 143 -48.18 42.90 2.34
CA ARG A 143 -48.79 43.62 1.22
C ARG A 143 -50.29 43.38 1.13
N GLN A 144 -50.74 42.12 1.22
CA GLN A 144 -52.16 41.78 1.16
C GLN A 144 -52.98 42.42 2.30
N ARG A 145 -52.41 42.53 3.52
CA ARG A 145 -53.06 43.24 4.64
C ARG A 145 -53.21 44.74 4.41
N ASN A 146 -52.32 45.35 3.64
CA ASN A 146 -52.41 46.77 3.28
C ASN A 146 -53.34 47.04 2.10
N GLU A 147 -53.69 46.02 1.31
CA GLU A 147 -54.55 46.10 0.13
C GLU A 147 -56.03 45.77 0.42
N THR A 148 -56.41 45.55 1.69
CA THR A 148 -57.83 45.42 2.12
C THR A 148 -58.27 46.71 2.81
N PRO A 149 -58.90 47.68 2.12
CA PRO A 149 -59.52 48.84 2.76
C PRO A 149 -60.86 48.44 3.38
N GLN A 150 -61.21 49.08 4.50
CA GLN A 150 -62.60 49.19 4.98
C GLN A 150 -63.41 50.12 4.07
#